data_AF-A0A956FHC9-F1
#
_entry.id   AF-A0A956FHC9-F1
#
_cell.length_a   1.000
_cell.length_b   1.000
_cell.length_c   1.000
_cell.angle_alpha   90.00
_cell.angle_beta   90.00
_cell.angle_gamma   90.00
#
_symmetry.space_group_name_H-M   'P 1'
#
loop_
_entity.id
_entity.type
_entity.pdbx_description
1 polymer ?
#
loop_
_entity_poly.entity_id
_entity_poly.type
_entity_poly.pdbx_seq_one_letter_code
_entity_poly.pdbx_strand_id
1 'polypeptide(L)'
;MPARPLARRMLALGAWLLACRPTAAPDPPDDPGPVDPPAVSPQAEEPLEPEPCGEPGASFEAHAWIPATVPAAASIALDDPDLGAALARLAALTRSDAHGLPIPLAFSLSQWSWQVPTLVATLRQAGFQPAELVFVAGDEADHAWVWASACDLDEAERRIEAAWHLRSRRVVEGVIASPEPAEDPQAPAFPYDLLMLPGERFALVPAGRAAAVLRRWDRPAPSMGLGPAAPGAGPRIDALEPAPVRLVVQGRALLDPSAETAPESARSFRITADALQLAPDPGADASLGDRP
;
A
#
# COMPACT_ATOMS: atom_id res chain seq x y z
N MET A 1 50.27 0.15 8.63
CA MET A 1 48.92 0.56 8.20
C MET A 1 48.68 1.99 8.66
N PRO A 2 48.77 3.01 7.80
CA PRO A 2 48.57 4.40 8.19
C PRO A 2 47.08 4.78 8.13
N ALA A 3 46.63 5.46 9.18
CA ALA A 3 45.30 6.00 9.38
C ALA A 3 44.96 7.11 8.37
N ARG A 4 43.74 7.11 7.84
CA ARG A 4 43.18 8.19 7.02
C ARG A 4 42.29 9.10 7.87
N PRO A 5 42.40 10.43 7.74
CA PRO A 5 41.63 11.37 8.56
C PRO A 5 40.22 11.63 8.00
N LEU A 6 39.29 11.80 8.94
CA LEU A 6 37.92 12.28 8.76
C LEU A 6 37.90 13.74 8.27
N ALA A 7 37.34 13.98 7.10
CA ALA A 7 37.02 15.33 6.63
C ALA A 7 35.56 15.67 7.00
N ARG A 8 35.41 16.48 8.05
CA ARG A 8 34.20 17.28 8.34
C ARG A 8 34.02 18.31 7.21
N ARG A 9 32.87 18.32 6.56
CA ARG A 9 32.36 19.52 5.88
C ARG A 9 30.99 19.88 6.44
N MET A 10 30.98 21.07 7.03
CA MET A 10 29.86 21.84 7.55
C MET A 10 29.30 22.76 6.45
N LEU A 11 28.04 23.16 6.64
CA LEU A 11 27.33 24.33 6.09
C LEU A 11 26.84 24.19 4.63
N ALA A 12 25.64 24.66 4.24
CA ALA A 12 24.83 25.73 4.81
C ALA A 12 23.32 25.50 4.57
N LEU A 13 22.50 25.89 5.55
CA LEU A 13 21.07 26.13 5.40
C LEU A 13 20.86 27.35 4.50
N GLY A 14 20.25 27.15 3.34
CA GLY A 14 19.78 28.21 2.46
C GLY A 14 18.34 28.58 2.79
N ALA A 15 18.16 29.73 3.46
CA ALA A 15 16.88 30.37 3.68
C ALA A 15 16.27 30.85 2.36
N TRP A 16 15.10 30.32 2.01
CA TRP A 16 14.29 30.80 0.89
C TRP A 16 13.55 32.07 1.32
N LEU A 17 14.03 33.22 0.84
CA LEU A 17 13.32 34.50 0.97
C LEU A 17 12.31 34.63 -0.18
N LEU A 18 11.03 34.58 0.20
CA LEU A 18 9.89 35.07 -0.58
C LEU A 18 10.07 36.57 -0.87
N ALA A 19 10.38 36.91 -2.12
CA ALA A 19 10.33 38.29 -2.59
C ALA A 19 9.07 38.49 -3.46
N CYS A 20 8.03 39.08 -2.84
CA CYS A 20 6.94 39.74 -3.55
C CYS A 20 7.52 40.84 -4.45
N ARG A 21 7.29 40.76 -5.77
CA ARG A 21 7.59 41.87 -6.68
C ARG A 21 6.43 42.88 -6.68
N PRO A 22 6.70 44.18 -6.48
CA PRO A 22 5.70 45.23 -6.63
C PRO A 22 5.41 45.52 -8.11
N THR A 23 4.13 45.82 -8.33
CA THR A 23 3.44 46.20 -9.55
C THR A 23 4.08 47.42 -10.23
N ALA A 24 4.51 47.26 -11.48
CA ALA A 24 4.92 48.38 -12.33
C ALA A 24 3.70 49.02 -13.01
N ALA A 25 3.74 50.35 -13.11
CA ALA A 25 2.72 51.22 -13.70
C ALA A 25 2.56 51.01 -15.22
N PRO A 26 1.42 51.37 -15.82
CA PRO A 26 1.12 51.07 -17.23
C PRO A 26 1.85 51.99 -18.20
N ASP A 27 2.40 51.40 -19.26
CA ASP A 27 2.92 52.09 -20.43
C ASP A 27 1.79 52.73 -21.27
N PRO A 28 2.06 53.84 -21.98
CA PRO A 28 1.11 54.48 -22.90
C PRO A 28 0.79 53.59 -24.11
N PRO A 29 -0.38 53.76 -24.75
CA PRO A 29 -0.82 52.90 -25.84
C PRO A 29 0.00 53.15 -27.12
N ASP A 30 0.73 52.12 -27.53
CA ASP A 30 1.34 52.02 -28.85
C ASP A 30 0.26 51.73 -29.93
N ASP A 31 0.51 52.34 -31.09
CA ASP A 31 -0.20 52.32 -32.36
C ASP A 31 -0.66 50.91 -32.79
N PRO A 32 -1.91 50.68 -33.25
CA PRO A 32 -2.36 49.36 -33.70
C PRO A 32 -1.74 49.03 -35.05
N GLY A 33 -0.56 48.42 -35.03
CA GLY A 33 -0.04 47.63 -36.13
C GLY A 33 -1.00 46.49 -36.51
N PRO A 34 -0.94 45.98 -37.74
CA PRO A 34 -1.81 44.90 -38.20
C PRO A 34 -1.71 43.69 -37.26
N VAL A 35 -2.85 43.34 -36.66
CA VAL A 35 -3.00 42.21 -35.75
C VAL A 35 -2.81 40.94 -36.56
N ASP A 36 -1.67 40.27 -36.38
CA ASP A 36 -1.51 38.88 -36.79
C ASP A 36 -2.62 38.06 -36.11
N PRO A 37 -3.32 37.16 -36.82
CA PRO A 37 -4.33 36.32 -36.20
C PRO A 37 -3.68 35.55 -35.05
N PRO A 38 -4.36 35.42 -33.89
CA PRO A 38 -3.80 34.73 -32.74
C PRO A 38 -3.34 33.34 -33.19
N ALA A 39 -2.05 33.06 -32.99
CA ALA A 39 -1.52 31.72 -33.18
C ALA A 39 -2.36 30.78 -32.33
N VAL A 40 -3.14 29.93 -32.98
CA VAL A 40 -3.86 28.84 -32.34
C VAL A 40 -2.78 27.99 -31.69
N SER A 41 -2.63 28.12 -30.37
CA SER A 41 -1.77 27.23 -29.61
C SER A 41 -2.29 25.82 -29.89
N PRO A 42 -1.44 24.87 -30.31
CA PRO A 42 -1.88 23.49 -30.45
C PRO A 42 -2.51 23.09 -29.12
N GLN A 43 -3.80 22.74 -29.16
CA GLN A 43 -4.45 22.17 -27.99
C GLN A 43 -3.60 20.98 -27.59
N ALA A 44 -3.04 21.02 -26.38
CA ALA A 44 -2.37 19.86 -25.82
C ALA A 44 -3.42 18.75 -25.81
N GLU A 45 -3.22 17.72 -26.64
CA GLU A 45 -4.00 16.49 -26.55
C GLU A 45 -3.87 16.02 -25.11
N GLU A 46 -5.00 15.97 -24.41
CA GLU A 46 -5.03 15.35 -23.09
C GLU A 46 -4.50 13.92 -23.26
N PRO A 47 -3.53 13.49 -22.44
CA PRO A 47 -3.00 12.14 -22.53
C PRO A 47 -4.18 11.17 -22.41
N LEU A 48 -4.41 10.37 -23.45
CA LEU A 48 -5.42 9.32 -23.42
C LEU A 48 -5.10 8.41 -22.24
N GLU A 49 -6.08 8.23 -21.33
CA GLU A 49 -5.95 7.25 -20.28
C GLU A 49 -5.71 5.86 -20.91
N PRO A 50 -4.75 5.07 -20.39
CA PRO A 50 -4.47 3.76 -20.94
C PRO A 50 -5.72 2.89 -20.86
N GLU A 51 -6.01 2.14 -21.93
CA GLU A 51 -7.10 1.16 -21.90
C GLU A 51 -6.90 0.20 -20.73
N PRO A 52 -7.94 -0.19 -19.98
CA PRO A 52 -7.80 -1.07 -18.83
C PRO A 52 -7.12 -2.41 -19.16
N CYS A 53 -6.26 -2.89 -18.25
CA CYS A 53 -5.65 -4.21 -18.27
C CYS A 53 -6.57 -5.18 -17.52
N GLY A 54 -7.33 -5.99 -18.26
CA GLY A 54 -8.36 -6.87 -17.69
C GLY A 54 -9.64 -6.13 -17.33
N GLU A 55 -10.52 -6.79 -16.58
CA GLU A 55 -11.81 -6.24 -16.15
C GLU A 55 -11.61 -5.13 -15.08
N PRO A 56 -12.12 -3.91 -15.31
CA PRO A 56 -12.13 -2.88 -14.27
C PRO A 56 -12.97 -3.29 -13.08
N GLY A 57 -12.56 -2.89 -11.88
CA GLY A 57 -13.28 -3.19 -10.65
C GLY A 57 -13.04 -4.61 -10.11
N ALA A 58 -11.97 -5.29 -10.53
CA ALA A 58 -11.61 -6.59 -9.98
C ALA A 58 -11.39 -6.53 -8.46
N SER A 59 -11.95 -7.50 -7.75
CA SER A 59 -11.85 -7.69 -6.29
C SER A 59 -11.62 -9.17 -5.96
N PHE A 60 -11.27 -9.47 -4.71
CA PHE A 60 -11.06 -10.84 -4.26
C PHE A 60 -12.38 -11.46 -3.78
N GLU A 61 -12.72 -12.63 -4.31
CA GLU A 61 -13.86 -13.41 -3.80
C GLU A 61 -13.62 -13.93 -2.37
N ALA A 62 -12.36 -14.26 -2.05
CA ALA A 62 -11.95 -14.76 -0.75
C ALA A 62 -10.48 -14.43 -0.45
N HIS A 63 -10.15 -14.33 0.84
CA HIS A 63 -8.82 -13.95 1.33
C HIS A 63 -8.04 -15.13 1.91
N ALA A 64 -8.50 -16.37 1.74
CA ALA A 64 -7.84 -17.58 2.26
C ALA A 64 -6.38 -17.77 1.76
N TRP A 65 -6.00 -17.05 0.70
CA TRP A 65 -4.63 -17.03 0.19
C TRP A 65 -3.64 -16.20 1.02
N ILE A 66 -4.13 -15.32 1.90
CA ILE A 66 -3.28 -14.53 2.79
C ILE A 66 -2.57 -15.50 3.75
N PRO A 67 -1.22 -15.47 3.84
CA PRO A 67 -0.51 -16.40 4.71
C PRO A 67 -0.97 -16.24 6.16
N ALA A 68 -1.25 -17.35 6.83
CA ALA A 68 -1.82 -17.33 8.18
C ALA A 68 -0.88 -16.73 9.25
N THR A 69 0.42 -16.63 8.93
CA THR A 69 1.50 -16.14 9.80
C THR A 69 1.70 -14.63 9.80
N VAL A 70 0.92 -13.89 9.00
CA VAL A 70 1.13 -12.44 8.84
C VAL A 70 0.64 -11.68 10.07
N PRO A 71 1.46 -10.78 10.65
CA PRO A 71 1.07 -10.00 11.83
C PRO A 71 -0.12 -9.07 11.57
N ALA A 72 -0.37 -8.67 10.33
CA ALA A 72 -1.58 -7.94 9.98
C ALA A 72 -1.93 -8.09 8.50
N ALA A 73 -3.21 -7.99 8.20
CA ALA A 73 -3.70 -7.81 6.83
C ALA A 73 -4.91 -6.88 6.82
N ALA A 74 -5.10 -6.14 5.73
CA ALA A 74 -6.28 -5.33 5.54
C ALA A 74 -6.81 -5.46 4.11
N SER A 75 -8.13 -5.43 3.97
CA SER A 75 -8.83 -5.23 2.70
C SER A 75 -9.34 -3.80 2.66
N ILE A 76 -9.18 -3.14 1.51
CA ILE A 76 -9.56 -1.76 1.25
C ILE A 76 -10.44 -1.73 0.00
N ALA A 77 -11.69 -1.31 0.16
CA ALA A 77 -12.63 -1.12 -0.95
C ALA A 77 -12.38 0.25 -1.59
N LEU A 78 -11.81 0.25 -2.80
CA LEU A 78 -11.36 1.43 -3.55
C LEU A 78 -12.50 2.21 -4.21
N ASP A 79 -13.64 1.55 -4.43
CA ASP A 79 -14.87 2.10 -4.99
C ASP A 79 -15.83 2.64 -3.91
N ASP A 80 -15.53 2.41 -2.63
CA ASP A 80 -16.34 2.90 -1.52
C ASP A 80 -16.27 4.43 -1.41
N PRO A 81 -17.40 5.15 -1.47
CA PRO A 81 -17.42 6.62 -1.42
C PRO A 81 -16.88 7.20 -0.11
N ASP A 82 -16.89 6.42 0.97
CA ASP A 82 -16.46 6.84 2.31
C ASP A 82 -14.98 6.50 2.59
N LEU A 83 -14.25 5.91 1.63
CA LEU A 83 -12.87 5.49 1.82
C LEU A 83 -11.96 6.62 2.30
N GLY A 84 -12.06 7.81 1.70
CA GLY A 84 -11.22 8.95 2.09
C GLY A 84 -11.40 9.33 3.56
N ALA A 85 -12.64 9.32 4.06
CA ALA A 85 -12.95 9.61 5.45
C ALA A 85 -12.49 8.47 6.38
N ALA A 86 -12.66 7.21 5.98
CA ALA A 86 -12.18 6.04 6.72
C ALA A 86 -10.66 6.04 6.89
N LEU A 87 -9.90 6.37 5.83
CA LEU A 87 -8.43 6.48 5.90
C LEU A 87 -7.98 7.62 6.81
N ALA A 88 -8.65 8.78 6.76
CA ALA A 88 -8.36 9.90 7.65
C ALA A 88 -8.63 9.55 9.12
N ARG A 89 -9.72 8.81 9.40
CA ARG A 89 -10.07 8.29 10.72
C ARG A 89 -9.00 7.32 11.23
N LEU A 90 -8.57 6.38 10.40
CA LEU A 90 -7.53 5.43 10.72
C LEU A 90 -6.22 6.14 11.09
N ALA A 91 -5.82 7.13 10.30
CA ALA A 91 -4.64 7.93 10.60
C ALA A 91 -4.78 8.70 11.92
N ALA A 92 -5.95 9.24 12.24
CA ALA A 92 -6.20 9.88 13.53
C ALA A 92 -6.07 8.91 14.71
N LEU A 93 -6.56 7.68 14.59
CA LEU A 93 -6.42 6.66 15.64
C LEU A 93 -4.95 6.35 15.92
N THR A 94 -4.14 6.18 14.88
CA THR A 94 -2.70 5.83 15.02
C THR A 94 -1.87 6.90 15.74
N ARG A 95 -2.41 8.11 15.89
CA ARG A 95 -1.80 9.21 16.66
C ARG A 95 -2.27 9.28 18.12
N SER A 96 -3.22 8.44 18.52
CA SER A 96 -3.76 8.42 19.89
C SER A 96 -2.99 7.43 20.78
N ASP A 97 -2.68 7.81 22.01
CA ASP A 97 -1.84 7.02 22.91
C ASP A 97 -2.44 5.63 23.29
N ALA A 98 -3.72 5.39 22.99
CA ALA A 98 -4.48 4.19 23.38
C ALA A 98 -4.74 3.19 22.24
N HIS A 99 -4.15 3.36 21.05
CA HIS A 99 -4.49 2.53 19.88
C HIS A 99 -4.06 1.06 20.02
N GLY A 100 -3.06 0.75 20.86
CA GLY A 100 -2.65 -0.63 21.18
C GLY A 100 -2.18 -1.45 19.97
N LEU A 101 -1.76 -0.81 18.88
CA LEU A 101 -1.25 -1.44 17.66
C LEU A 101 0.27 -1.55 17.75
N PRO A 102 0.89 -2.58 17.12
CA PRO A 102 2.34 -2.63 16.97
C PRO A 102 2.87 -1.34 16.33
N ILE A 103 3.95 -0.78 16.86
CA ILE A 103 4.50 0.52 16.40
C ILE A 103 4.74 0.55 14.88
N PRO A 104 5.37 -0.47 14.25
CA PRO A 104 5.60 -0.43 12.80
C PRO A 104 4.29 -0.39 11.99
N LEU A 105 3.27 -1.10 12.45
CA LEU A 105 1.95 -1.12 11.82
C LEU A 105 1.25 0.24 12.00
N ALA A 106 1.25 0.79 13.22
CA ALA A 106 0.65 2.10 13.49
C ALA A 106 1.27 3.19 12.61
N PHE A 107 2.61 3.16 12.46
CA PHE A 107 3.31 4.06 11.56
C PHE A 107 2.85 3.88 10.11
N SER A 108 2.80 2.65 9.59
CA SER A 108 2.32 2.39 8.22
C SER A 108 0.89 2.90 8.01
N LEU A 109 -0.05 2.53 8.88
CA LEU A 109 -1.46 2.94 8.80
C LEU A 109 -1.65 4.46 8.85
N SER A 110 -0.79 5.18 9.59
CA SER A 110 -0.81 6.64 9.66
C SER A 110 -0.53 7.33 8.32
N GLN A 111 0.13 6.62 7.39
CA GLN A 111 0.51 7.12 6.07
C GLN A 111 -0.52 6.76 4.98
N TRP A 112 -1.48 5.88 5.26
CA TRP A 112 -2.38 5.35 4.22
C TRP A 112 -3.28 6.41 3.57
N SER A 113 -3.60 7.49 4.29
CA SER A 113 -4.41 8.57 3.73
C SER A 113 -3.76 9.26 2.52
N TRP A 114 -2.44 9.17 2.36
CA TRP A 114 -1.75 9.65 1.16
C TRP A 114 -1.14 8.51 0.33
N GLN A 115 -0.74 7.40 0.97
CA GLN A 115 -0.13 6.26 0.28
C GLN A 115 -1.14 5.54 -0.63
N VAL A 116 -2.37 5.29 -0.16
CA VAL A 116 -3.39 4.56 -0.93
C VAL A 116 -3.79 5.33 -2.21
N PRO A 117 -4.13 6.64 -2.16
CA PRO A 117 -4.41 7.39 -3.39
C PRO A 117 -3.23 7.42 -4.38
N THR A 118 -2.01 7.57 -3.87
CA THR A 118 -0.79 7.55 -4.70
C THR A 118 -0.63 6.21 -5.39
N LEU A 119 -0.80 5.12 -4.65
CA LEU A 119 -0.70 3.76 -5.18
C LEU A 119 -1.78 3.49 -6.24
N VAL A 120 -3.03 3.89 -6.00
CA VAL A 120 -4.12 3.76 -6.98
C VAL A 120 -3.80 4.52 -8.26
N ALA A 121 -3.26 5.74 -8.16
CA ALA A 121 -2.83 6.50 -9.33
C ALA A 121 -1.70 5.78 -10.10
N THR A 122 -0.71 5.23 -9.39
CA THR A 122 0.37 4.43 -9.98
C THR A 122 -0.16 3.18 -10.70
N LEU A 123 -1.13 2.48 -10.10
CA LEU A 123 -1.79 1.31 -10.72
C LEU A 123 -2.53 1.70 -12.00
N ARG A 124 -3.30 2.79 -11.96
CA ARG A 124 -4.03 3.31 -13.13
C ARG A 124 -3.11 3.72 -14.28
N GLN A 125 -1.92 4.26 -13.99
CA GLN A 125 -0.92 4.58 -15.02
C GLN A 125 -0.44 3.35 -15.79
N ALA A 126 -0.43 2.16 -15.17
CA ALA A 126 -0.16 0.89 -15.85
C ALA A 126 -1.43 0.22 -16.42
N GLY A 127 -2.58 0.87 -16.31
CA GLY A 127 -3.88 0.38 -16.79
C GLY A 127 -4.62 -0.54 -15.81
N PHE A 128 -4.13 -0.71 -14.58
CA PHE A 128 -4.85 -1.49 -13.56
C PHE A 128 -5.89 -0.65 -12.83
N GLN A 129 -7.11 -1.17 -12.73
CA GLN A 129 -8.23 -0.49 -12.07
C GLN A 129 -8.94 -1.43 -11.08
N PRO A 130 -8.28 -1.90 -10.01
CA PRO A 130 -8.93 -2.78 -9.05
C PRO A 130 -10.02 -2.05 -8.24
N ALA A 131 -11.07 -2.77 -7.84
CA ALA A 131 -12.02 -2.29 -6.82
C ALA A 131 -11.53 -2.58 -5.40
N GLU A 132 -10.57 -3.50 -5.23
CA GLU A 132 -10.05 -3.86 -3.91
C GLU A 132 -8.52 -3.88 -3.90
N LEU A 133 -7.97 -3.37 -2.79
CA LEU A 133 -6.55 -3.45 -2.49
C LEU A 133 -6.36 -4.15 -1.15
N VAL A 134 -5.49 -5.15 -1.10
CA VAL A 134 -5.16 -5.90 0.10
C VAL A 134 -3.76 -5.55 0.57
N PHE A 135 -3.64 -5.04 1.79
CA PHE A 135 -2.37 -4.87 2.46
C PHE A 135 -2.02 -6.11 3.27
N VAL A 136 -0.79 -6.59 3.16
CA VAL A 136 -0.26 -7.69 3.96
C VAL A 136 1.02 -7.22 4.66
N ALA A 137 0.99 -7.14 5.99
CA ALA A 137 2.17 -6.82 6.78
C ALA A 137 3.00 -8.09 7.02
N GLY A 138 4.31 -7.97 6.93
CA GLY A 138 5.26 -8.94 7.45
C GLY A 138 6.07 -8.37 8.61
N ASP A 139 7.01 -9.17 9.11
CA ASP A 139 8.05 -8.73 10.04
C ASP A 139 9.08 -7.82 9.34
N GLU A 140 9.72 -6.94 10.10
CA GLU A 140 10.90 -6.14 9.67
C GLU A 140 10.68 -5.27 8.41
N ALA A 141 9.62 -4.45 8.41
CA ALA A 141 9.23 -3.52 7.34
C ALA A 141 8.82 -4.18 6.00
N ASP A 142 8.83 -5.52 5.93
CA ASP A 142 8.24 -6.24 4.81
C ASP A 142 6.74 -5.99 4.78
N HIS A 143 6.23 -5.58 3.64
CA HIS A 143 4.80 -5.50 3.39
C HIS A 143 4.54 -5.71 1.91
N ALA A 144 3.31 -6.06 1.58
CA ALA A 144 2.84 -6.17 0.22
C ALA A 144 1.52 -5.43 0.05
N TRP A 145 1.39 -4.76 -1.09
CA TRP A 145 0.12 -4.28 -1.61
C TRP A 145 -0.32 -5.20 -2.73
N VAL A 146 -1.45 -5.88 -2.56
CA VAL A 146 -1.92 -6.95 -3.44
C VAL A 146 -3.24 -6.54 -4.08
N TRP A 147 -3.41 -6.78 -5.37
CA TRP A 147 -4.68 -6.60 -6.07
C TRP A 147 -4.94 -7.78 -7.01
N ALA A 148 -6.22 -7.99 -7.31
CA ALA A 148 -6.66 -8.94 -8.33
C ALA A 148 -6.66 -8.26 -9.71
N SER A 149 -6.30 -9.00 -10.74
CA SER A 149 -6.46 -8.56 -12.12
C SER A 149 -6.51 -9.75 -13.07
N ALA A 150 -7.60 -9.84 -13.83
CA ALA A 150 -7.77 -10.81 -14.92
C ALA A 150 -6.96 -10.43 -16.19
N CYS A 151 -5.96 -9.56 -16.06
CA CYS A 151 -5.11 -9.20 -17.18
C CYS A 151 -4.20 -10.38 -17.54
N ASP A 152 -4.09 -10.65 -18.84
CA ASP A 152 -3.15 -11.64 -19.35
C ASP A 152 -1.72 -11.33 -18.86
N LEU A 153 -0.97 -12.36 -18.52
CA LEU A 153 0.34 -12.21 -17.88
C LEU A 153 1.34 -11.49 -18.79
N ASP A 154 1.40 -11.85 -20.07
CA ASP A 154 2.34 -11.25 -21.02
C ASP A 154 1.94 -9.79 -21.29
N GLU A 155 0.65 -9.48 -21.32
CA GLU A 155 0.17 -8.10 -21.41
C GLU A 155 0.48 -7.27 -20.15
N ALA A 156 0.27 -7.84 -18.96
CA ALA A 156 0.60 -7.22 -17.70
C ALA A 156 2.11 -6.92 -17.61
N GLU A 157 2.97 -7.87 -17.98
CA GLU A 157 4.43 -7.69 -18.09
C GLU A 157 4.78 -6.52 -19.01
N ARG A 158 4.25 -6.46 -20.23
CA ARG A 158 4.53 -5.35 -21.15
C ARG A 158 4.13 -3.99 -20.58
N ARG A 159 2.97 -3.90 -19.94
CA ARG A 159 2.45 -2.64 -19.40
C ARG A 159 3.26 -2.13 -18.21
N ILE A 160 3.64 -3.00 -17.29
CA ILE A 160 4.45 -2.59 -16.13
C ILE A 160 5.87 -2.21 -16.53
N GLU A 161 6.46 -2.89 -17.52
CA GLU A 161 7.81 -2.59 -17.99
C GLU A 161 7.81 -1.21 -18.67
N ALA A 162 6.77 -0.91 -19.46
CA ALA A 162 6.58 0.38 -20.09
C ALA A 162 6.26 1.51 -19.09
N ALA A 163 5.37 1.26 -18.13
CA ALA A 163 4.88 2.30 -17.22
C ALA A 163 5.83 2.60 -16.06
N TRP A 164 6.54 1.59 -15.55
CA TRP A 164 7.31 1.70 -14.30
C TRP A 164 8.80 1.40 -14.47
N HIS A 165 9.28 1.15 -15.70
CA HIS A 165 10.68 0.83 -16.01
C HIS A 165 11.20 -0.35 -15.17
N LEU A 166 10.39 -1.41 -15.11
CA LEU A 166 10.77 -2.66 -14.47
C LEU A 166 11.40 -3.62 -15.48
N ARG A 167 12.16 -4.58 -14.98
CA ARG A 167 12.61 -5.75 -15.73
C ARG A 167 12.07 -7.01 -15.09
N SER A 168 11.28 -7.75 -15.84
CA SER A 168 10.76 -9.05 -15.42
C SER A 168 11.84 -10.15 -15.46
N ARG A 169 11.74 -11.10 -14.55
CA ARG A 169 12.47 -12.37 -14.60
C ARG A 169 11.63 -13.48 -14.00
N ARG A 170 11.65 -14.64 -14.63
CA ARG A 170 11.02 -15.86 -14.10
C ARG A 170 11.91 -16.49 -13.03
N VAL A 171 11.31 -16.83 -11.91
CA VAL A 171 11.92 -17.58 -10.79
C VAL A 171 11.10 -18.84 -10.52
N VAL A 172 11.60 -19.72 -9.66
CA VAL A 172 10.88 -20.98 -9.33
C VAL A 172 9.54 -20.67 -8.66
N GLU A 173 9.49 -19.58 -7.93
CA GLU A 173 8.35 -19.13 -7.13
C GLU A 173 7.34 -18.26 -7.91
N GLY A 174 7.60 -17.94 -9.19
CA GLY A 174 6.72 -17.08 -10.01
C GLY A 174 7.48 -16.10 -10.92
N VAL A 175 6.90 -14.94 -11.18
CA VAL A 175 7.57 -13.83 -11.89
C VAL A 175 7.85 -12.71 -10.92
N ILE A 176 9.08 -12.20 -10.96
CA ILE A 176 9.50 -10.99 -10.23
C ILE A 176 9.88 -9.94 -11.27
N ALA A 177 9.29 -8.77 -11.21
CA ALA A 177 9.76 -7.60 -11.93
C ALA A 177 10.41 -6.62 -10.96
N SER A 178 11.65 -6.22 -11.23
CA SER A 178 12.42 -5.32 -10.36
C SER A 178 12.79 -4.04 -11.10
N PRO A 179 12.94 -2.90 -10.40
CA PRO A 179 13.33 -1.64 -11.01
C PRO A 179 14.66 -1.78 -11.76
N GLU A 180 14.71 -1.26 -12.98
CA GLU A 180 15.99 -1.17 -13.69
C GLU A 180 16.91 -0.16 -13.01
N PRO A 181 18.24 -0.39 -13.02
CA PRO A 181 19.17 0.66 -12.65
C PRO A 181 18.94 1.86 -13.55
N ALA A 182 18.57 3.00 -12.96
CA ALA A 182 18.37 4.22 -13.72
C ALA A 182 19.65 4.61 -14.48
N GLU A 183 19.50 5.03 -15.75
CA GLU A 183 20.62 5.54 -16.56
C GLU A 183 21.25 6.78 -15.91
N ASP A 184 20.41 7.63 -15.30
CA ASP A 184 20.81 8.70 -14.41
C ASP A 184 20.81 8.20 -12.95
N PRO A 185 21.98 8.11 -12.28
CA PRO A 185 22.07 7.73 -10.88
C PRO A 185 21.33 8.66 -9.91
N GLN A 186 20.92 9.85 -10.35
CA GLN A 186 20.15 10.82 -9.56
C GLN A 186 18.64 10.68 -9.75
N ALA A 187 18.17 9.98 -10.79
CA ALA A 187 16.75 9.75 -11.00
C ALA A 187 16.22 8.73 -9.97
N PRO A 188 15.09 9.00 -9.31
CA PRO A 188 14.51 8.05 -8.37
C PRO A 188 14.00 6.81 -9.13
N ALA A 189 14.53 5.64 -8.80
CA ALA A 189 14.00 4.37 -9.28
C ALA A 189 12.61 4.09 -8.69
N PHE A 190 11.82 3.27 -9.38
CA PHE A 190 10.53 2.82 -8.85
C PHE A 190 10.73 2.10 -7.50
N PRO A 191 9.94 2.41 -6.46
CA PRO A 191 10.27 2.00 -5.09
C PRO A 191 9.87 0.55 -4.74
N TYR A 192 9.29 -0.20 -5.68
CA TYR A 192 8.76 -1.54 -5.44
C TYR A 192 9.31 -2.57 -6.44
N ASP A 193 9.47 -3.81 -5.99
CA ASP A 193 9.40 -4.97 -6.88
C ASP A 193 7.92 -5.33 -7.10
N LEU A 194 7.60 -5.90 -8.25
CA LEU A 194 6.33 -6.54 -8.52
C LEU A 194 6.46 -8.06 -8.49
N LEU A 195 5.53 -8.71 -7.82
CA LEU A 195 5.32 -10.16 -7.83
C LEU A 195 4.07 -10.48 -8.63
N MET A 196 4.17 -11.43 -9.56
CA MET A 196 3.01 -12.02 -10.24
C MET A 196 2.76 -13.39 -9.62
N LEU A 197 1.64 -13.50 -8.91
CA LEU A 197 1.31 -14.63 -8.06
C LEU A 197 0.24 -15.51 -8.74
N PRO A 198 0.14 -16.79 -8.36
CA PRO A 198 -0.88 -17.68 -8.93
C PRO A 198 -2.31 -17.16 -8.71
N GLY A 199 -3.22 -17.40 -9.66
CA GLY A 199 -4.63 -17.06 -9.54
C GLY A 199 -4.94 -15.57 -9.72
N GLU A 200 -4.30 -14.92 -10.71
CA GLU A 200 -4.62 -13.55 -11.15
C GLU A 200 -4.35 -12.48 -10.08
N ARG A 201 -3.26 -12.65 -9.34
CA ARG A 201 -2.88 -11.75 -8.23
C ARG A 201 -1.54 -11.12 -8.50
N PHE A 202 -1.47 -9.82 -8.24
CA PHE A 202 -0.25 -9.03 -8.35
C PHE A 202 0.06 -8.43 -7.00
N ALA A 203 1.34 -8.34 -6.64
CA ALA A 203 1.76 -7.73 -5.38
C ALA A 203 2.95 -6.80 -5.56
N LEU A 204 2.83 -5.58 -5.06
CA LEU A 204 3.93 -4.63 -4.93
C LEU A 204 4.55 -4.79 -3.54
N VAL A 205 5.86 -5.03 -3.52
CA VAL A 205 6.66 -5.18 -2.31
C VAL A 205 7.86 -4.24 -2.38
N PRO A 206 8.43 -3.75 -1.26
CA PRO A 206 9.58 -2.86 -1.33
C PRO A 206 10.72 -3.43 -2.19
N ALA A 207 11.35 -2.57 -3.00
CA ALA A 207 12.39 -2.99 -3.93
C ALA A 207 13.51 -3.79 -3.23
N GLY A 208 13.92 -4.91 -3.84
CA GLY A 208 14.89 -5.86 -3.29
C GLY A 208 14.33 -6.84 -2.26
N ARG A 209 13.02 -6.81 -1.95
CA ARG A 209 12.39 -7.68 -0.94
C ARG A 209 11.55 -8.81 -1.53
N ALA A 210 11.29 -8.83 -2.83
CA ALA A 210 10.49 -9.86 -3.52
C ALA A 210 10.76 -11.30 -3.05
N ALA A 211 12.02 -11.74 -3.15
CA ALA A 211 12.38 -13.11 -2.79
C ALA A 211 12.24 -13.40 -1.28
N ALA A 212 12.40 -12.39 -0.42
CA ALA A 212 12.23 -12.55 1.02
C ALA A 212 10.75 -12.70 1.39
N VAL A 213 9.87 -11.92 0.74
CA VAL A 213 8.42 -12.00 0.91
C VAL A 213 7.89 -13.36 0.45
N LEU A 214 8.24 -13.81 -0.75
CA LEU A 214 7.81 -15.11 -1.29
C LEU A 214 8.21 -16.27 -0.36
N ARG A 215 9.49 -16.36 0.01
CA ARG A 215 9.97 -17.40 0.94
C ARG A 215 9.29 -17.38 2.30
N ARG A 216 8.74 -16.23 2.73
CA ARG A 216 8.02 -16.13 3.99
C ARG A 216 6.57 -16.59 3.82
N TRP A 217 5.93 -16.19 2.74
CA TRP A 217 4.54 -16.58 2.43
C TRP A 217 4.39 -18.08 2.22
N ASP A 218 5.44 -18.74 1.73
CA ASP A 218 5.49 -20.21 1.60
C ASP A 218 5.70 -20.94 2.94
N ARG A 219 5.99 -20.24 4.05
CA ARG A 219 6.20 -20.91 5.34
C ARG A 219 4.89 -21.39 5.93
N PRO A 220 4.82 -22.66 6.38
CA PRO A 220 3.66 -23.14 7.12
C PRO A 220 3.52 -22.35 8.43
N ALA A 221 2.28 -22.16 8.87
CA ALA A 221 2.02 -21.58 10.18
C ALA A 221 2.62 -22.45 11.29
N PRO A 222 3.26 -21.86 12.31
CA PRO A 222 3.78 -22.63 13.44
C PRO A 222 2.60 -23.31 14.16
N SER A 223 2.59 -24.64 14.18
CA SER A 223 1.59 -25.43 14.92
C SER A 223 1.92 -25.38 16.42
N MET A 224 1.47 -24.35 17.12
CA MET A 224 1.62 -24.24 18.57
C MET A 224 0.44 -24.91 19.29
N GLY A 225 0.51 -26.24 19.49
CA GLY A 225 -0.38 -26.98 20.39
C GLY A 225 -1.29 -28.03 19.74
N LEU A 226 -1.95 -28.82 20.59
CA LEU A 226 -2.89 -29.90 20.23
C LEU A 226 -4.32 -29.41 19.89
N GLY A 227 -4.53 -28.09 19.78
CA GLY A 227 -5.82 -27.49 19.45
C GLY A 227 -5.98 -27.20 17.95
N PRO A 228 -7.21 -26.93 17.47
CA PRO A 228 -7.42 -26.45 16.11
C PRO A 228 -6.64 -25.14 15.92
N ALA A 229 -5.91 -25.03 14.80
CA ALA A 229 -5.20 -23.81 14.46
C ALA A 229 -6.19 -22.64 14.37
N ALA A 230 -5.87 -21.52 15.01
CA ALA A 230 -6.67 -20.32 14.89
C ALA A 230 -6.74 -19.89 13.41
N PRO A 231 -7.89 -19.41 12.90
CA PRO A 231 -8.00 -18.96 11.53
C PRO A 231 -7.04 -17.80 11.28
N GLY A 232 -6.33 -17.86 10.16
CA GLY A 232 -5.42 -16.81 9.70
C GLY A 232 -6.15 -15.50 9.39
N ALA A 233 -5.39 -14.46 9.04
CA ALA A 233 -5.95 -13.13 8.79
C ALA A 233 -6.99 -13.11 7.65
N GLY A 234 -6.77 -13.90 6.60
CA GLY A 234 -7.67 -13.99 5.44
C GLY A 234 -9.11 -14.35 5.77
N PRO A 235 -9.38 -15.57 6.29
CA PRO A 235 -10.74 -15.96 6.68
C PRO A 235 -11.39 -15.02 7.70
N ARG A 236 -10.59 -14.34 8.52
CA ARG A 236 -11.09 -13.30 9.46
C ARG A 236 -11.53 -12.03 8.73
N ILE A 237 -10.85 -11.61 7.66
CA ILE A 237 -11.29 -10.51 6.79
C ILE A 237 -12.60 -10.88 6.10
N ASP A 238 -12.70 -12.11 5.59
CA ASP A 238 -13.91 -12.60 4.91
C ASP A 238 -15.14 -12.63 5.84
N ALA A 239 -14.92 -12.89 7.13
CA ALA A 239 -15.98 -12.91 8.15
C ALA A 239 -16.43 -11.51 8.62
N LEU A 240 -15.70 -10.44 8.28
CA LEU A 240 -16.08 -9.08 8.66
C LEU A 240 -17.17 -8.55 7.73
N GLU A 241 -18.16 -7.87 8.33
CA GLU A 241 -19.13 -7.10 7.55
C GLU A 241 -18.41 -6.09 6.62
N PRO A 242 -18.95 -5.84 5.41
CA PRO A 242 -18.38 -4.90 4.47
C PRO A 242 -18.16 -3.51 5.07
N ALA A 243 -17.03 -2.90 4.71
CA ALA A 243 -16.65 -1.53 5.07
C ALA A 243 -15.51 -1.04 4.18
N PRO A 244 -15.28 0.29 4.10
CA PRO A 244 -14.19 0.85 3.30
C PRO A 244 -12.83 0.26 3.64
N VAL A 245 -12.56 -0.01 4.93
CA VAL A 245 -11.37 -0.76 5.36
C VAL A 245 -11.74 -1.82 6.39
N ARG A 246 -11.31 -3.06 6.14
CA ARG A 246 -11.39 -4.21 7.05
C ARG A 246 -9.96 -4.60 7.43
N LEU A 247 -9.61 -4.55 8.72
CA LEU A 247 -8.24 -4.78 9.19
C LEU A 247 -8.21 -5.90 10.23
N VAL A 248 -7.31 -6.85 10.08
CA VAL A 248 -7.01 -7.88 11.06
C VAL A 248 -5.57 -7.73 11.53
N VAL A 249 -5.37 -7.70 12.84
CA VAL A 249 -4.05 -7.60 13.48
C VAL A 249 -3.87 -8.80 14.39
N GLN A 250 -2.82 -9.58 14.13
CA GLN A 250 -2.36 -10.66 14.97
C GLN A 250 -1.26 -10.16 15.91
N GLY A 251 -1.28 -10.59 17.17
CA GLY A 251 -0.17 -10.40 18.09
C GLY A 251 -0.54 -9.74 19.43
N ARG A 252 0.46 -9.70 20.31
CA ARG A 252 0.34 -9.17 21.67
C ARG A 252 0.35 -7.65 21.70
N ALA A 253 -0.52 -7.05 22.51
CA ALA A 253 -0.43 -5.62 22.81
C ALA A 253 0.86 -5.36 23.59
N LEU A 254 1.79 -4.57 23.02
CA LEU A 254 3.10 -4.28 23.62
C LEU A 254 3.03 -3.44 24.90
N LEU A 255 1.86 -2.92 25.28
CA LEU A 255 1.69 -1.95 26.36
C LEU A 255 0.97 -2.49 27.61
N ASP A 256 0.64 -3.78 27.65
CA ASP A 256 0.09 -4.38 28.87
C ASP A 256 1.17 -5.25 29.54
N PRO A 257 1.80 -4.79 30.65
CA PRO A 257 2.78 -5.59 31.40
C PRO A 257 2.17 -6.86 32.02
N SER A 258 0.84 -7.02 31.98
CA SER A 258 0.13 -8.24 32.35
C SER A 258 0.04 -9.27 31.21
N ALA A 259 0.43 -8.89 29.98
CA ALA A 259 0.24 -9.69 28.77
C ALA A 259 1.33 -10.75 28.49
N GLU A 260 2.36 -10.88 29.34
CA GLU A 260 3.37 -11.95 29.19
C GLU A 260 2.77 -13.36 29.21
N THR A 261 1.58 -13.52 29.77
CA THR A 261 0.82 -14.79 29.79
C THR A 261 -0.44 -14.78 28.92
N ALA A 262 -0.81 -13.65 28.31
CA ALA A 262 -2.00 -13.57 27.47
C ALA A 262 -1.75 -14.26 26.11
N PRO A 263 -2.69 -15.10 25.63
CA PRO A 263 -2.59 -15.68 24.29
C PRO A 263 -2.51 -14.56 23.24
N GLU A 264 -1.82 -14.83 22.14
CA GLU A 264 -1.91 -13.98 20.94
C GLU A 264 -3.38 -13.87 20.55
N SER A 265 -3.98 -12.69 20.76
CA SER A 265 -5.35 -12.44 20.35
C SER A 265 -5.32 -11.70 19.02
N ALA A 266 -5.98 -12.28 18.03
CA ALA A 266 -6.27 -11.56 16.80
C ALA A 266 -7.35 -10.51 17.09
N ARG A 267 -7.13 -9.28 16.67
CA ARG A 267 -8.11 -8.20 16.72
C ARG A 267 -8.55 -7.86 15.32
N SER A 268 -9.85 -7.78 15.11
CA SER A 268 -10.43 -7.42 13.84
C SER A 268 -11.12 -6.07 13.95
N PHE A 269 -10.94 -5.21 12.96
CA PHE A 269 -11.44 -3.85 12.94
C PHE A 269 -12.23 -3.62 11.66
N ARG A 270 -13.37 -2.96 11.82
CA ARG A 270 -14.13 -2.37 10.73
C ARG A 270 -13.99 -0.85 10.80
N ILE A 271 -13.50 -0.23 9.73
CA ILE A 271 -13.26 1.21 9.68
C ILE A 271 -14.16 1.82 8.61
N THR A 272 -14.96 2.78 9.04
CA THR A 272 -15.93 3.55 8.24
C THR A 272 -15.60 5.04 8.36
N ALA A 273 -16.32 5.90 7.62
CA ALA A 273 -16.19 7.36 7.77
C ALA A 273 -16.37 7.81 9.24
N ASP A 274 -17.35 7.23 9.92
CA ASP A 274 -17.80 7.72 11.22
C ASP A 274 -17.19 6.97 12.41
N ALA A 275 -16.82 5.71 12.21
CA ALA A 275 -16.44 4.84 13.31
C ALA A 275 -15.29 3.88 12.96
N LEU A 276 -14.49 3.61 13.98
CA LEU A 276 -13.59 2.47 14.05
C LEU A 276 -14.14 1.50 15.09
N GLN A 277 -14.55 0.32 14.63
CA GLN A 277 -15.28 -0.64 15.43
C GLN A 277 -14.44 -1.91 15.56
N LEU A 278 -14.19 -2.33 16.81
CA LEU A 278 -13.61 -3.63 17.08
C LEU A 278 -14.69 -4.68 16.82
N ALA A 279 -14.46 -5.57 15.88
CA ALA A 279 -15.37 -6.67 15.60
C ALA A 279 -15.19 -7.77 16.66
N PRO A 280 -16.27 -8.44 17.07
CA PRO A 280 -16.18 -9.60 17.94
C PRO A 280 -15.30 -10.67 17.28
N ASP A 281 -14.49 -11.38 18.08
CA ASP A 281 -13.70 -12.49 17.56
C ASP A 281 -14.67 -13.61 17.15
N PRO A 282 -14.76 -14.00 15.87
CA PRO A 282 -15.68 -15.03 15.41
C PRO A 282 -15.42 -16.40 16.07
N GLY A 283 -14.27 -16.60 16.74
CA GLY A 283 -13.95 -17.82 17.48
C GLY A 283 -14.31 -17.81 18.97
N ALA A 284 -14.71 -16.69 19.56
CA ALA A 284 -14.88 -16.58 21.02
C ALA A 284 -16.23 -17.12 21.55
N ASP A 285 -17.29 -17.11 20.73
CA ASP A 285 -18.64 -17.51 21.16
C ASP A 285 -18.86 -19.02 21.26
N ALA A 286 -17.92 -19.84 20.78
CA ALA A 286 -18.07 -21.31 20.78
C ALA A 286 -17.75 -22.00 22.12
N SER A 287 -17.29 -21.29 23.16
CA SER A 287 -16.80 -21.89 24.42
C SER A 287 -17.63 -21.63 25.68
N LEU A 288 -18.79 -20.97 25.60
CA LEU A 288 -19.62 -20.67 26.78
C LEU A 288 -20.88 -21.54 26.92
N GLY A 289 -21.11 -22.49 26.01
CA GLY A 289 -22.25 -23.39 26.05
C GLY A 289 -21.86 -24.85 26.30
N ASP A 290 -21.36 -25.17 27.49
CA ASP A 290 -21.59 -26.44 28.20
C ASP A 290 -20.61 -26.59 29.36
N ARG A 291 -21.07 -26.23 30.56
CA ARG A 291 -20.58 -26.86 31.78
C ARG A 291 -21.81 -27.28 32.60
N PRO A 292 -22.00 -28.59 32.86
CA PRO A 292 -23.05 -29.09 33.73
C PRO A 292 -22.82 -28.66 35.19
#